data_AF-A0A813G714-F1
#
_entry.id   AF-A0A813G714-F1
#
_cell.length_a   1.000
_cell.length_b   1.000
_cell.length_c   1.000
_cell.angle_alpha   90.00
_cell.angle_beta   90.00
_cell.angle_gamma   90.00
#
_symmetry.space_group_name_H-M   'P 1'
#
loop_
_entity.id
_entity.type
_entity.pdbx_description
1 polymer ?
#
loop_
_entity_poly.entity_id
_entity_poly.type
_entity_poly.pdbx_seq_one_letter_code
_entity_poly.pdbx_strand_id
1 'polypeptide(L)'
;MTCTRTCTQANQQTNQNGCCALQSNLSVAEAPLEQHFCRHPDDFFGRSLDTRLPDTANEVLLKGHVLCAAAELLPFSEAEVKSCFGDAAVSVLDELLREGRLIVQPPARGKLASDEVKLFRLIQGKGKKSPKEEVNLRDIDPVQFQIIVRGTFNPLETLDQRLAYMKLHPGAVYLNQTTSYFVEELDLQKRIAWVIPKDGRKIEYYTESSEHSTLVLAGGGQARPASLPDTAVCNGSTAVVRSGSATVHWRMYGFKKKSKKDHSILDTIELSFPPVEYQTRAAWMDLPGSVLQPVAQAGHVVDRGGLHALEHAMLALAPLCCDLEASELSCQHTRRDSDPNRYLLLLFESQKGGAGAGAAKLFAHWEELLSNAVRLIEECKCEKGCPNCIVISGCGEYNHGLDKAAALKIGRALGFGTPPTGALAGGTPLGSQTELARSEQPLEQQQPPPQQQQQQQQQQRQQQQQQQQQQRQQQREQQQEHQQQQEQQQQQQDVVQKKTHELQEQAETGTIPVAAAELGQQQQEQPQPQQTVRRTFGRRLNNGSGLPTAALQSGGAAGHVLHCLSCT
;
A
#
# COMPACT_ATOMS: atom_id res chain seq x y z
N MET A 1 -33.61 5.00 -0.61
CA MET A 1 -32.40 4.29 -0.15
C MET A 1 -31.20 5.03 -0.72
N THR A 2 -30.09 5.11 0.02
CA THR A 2 -28.94 5.96 -0.32
C THR A 2 -27.65 5.13 -0.25
N CYS A 3 -26.71 5.43 -1.15
CA CYS A 3 -25.44 4.72 -1.35
C CYS A 3 -25.61 3.29 -1.94
N THR A 4 -25.69 3.25 -3.26
CA THR A 4 -25.53 2.04 -4.07
C THR A 4 -24.17 2.14 -4.78
N ARG A 5 -23.14 1.53 -4.22
CA ARG A 5 -21.75 1.67 -4.71
C ARG A 5 -21.47 0.83 -5.96
N THR A 6 -22.36 -0.12 -6.26
CA THR A 6 -22.35 -0.94 -7.46
C THR A 6 -23.77 -1.17 -7.99
N CYS A 7 -23.88 -1.51 -9.27
CA CYS A 7 -25.16 -1.87 -9.91
C CYS A 7 -25.80 -3.08 -9.22
N THR A 8 -24.99 -4.03 -8.74
CA THR A 8 -25.44 -5.19 -7.96
C THR A 8 -26.07 -4.79 -6.63
N GLN A 9 -25.47 -3.85 -5.89
CA GLN A 9 -26.07 -3.32 -4.65
C GLN A 9 -27.39 -2.58 -4.94
N ALA A 10 -27.47 -1.82 -6.05
CA ALA A 10 -28.70 -1.16 -6.45
C ALA A 10 -29.83 -2.15 -6.73
N ASN A 11 -29.57 -3.19 -7.53
CA ASN A 11 -30.58 -4.20 -7.86
C ASN A 11 -30.99 -5.04 -6.64
N GLN A 12 -30.10 -5.28 -5.67
CA GLN A 12 -30.47 -5.89 -4.39
C GLN A 12 -31.37 -4.97 -3.56
N GLN A 13 -31.04 -3.67 -3.45
CA GLN A 13 -31.85 -2.69 -2.71
C GLN A 13 -33.22 -2.44 -3.35
N THR A 14 -33.32 -2.39 -4.68
CA THR A 14 -34.62 -2.23 -5.37
C THR A 14 -35.50 -3.47 -5.20
N ASN A 15 -34.93 -4.68 -5.31
CA ASN A 15 -35.66 -5.94 -5.11
C ASN A 15 -36.18 -6.11 -3.67
N GLN A 16 -35.53 -5.53 -2.66
CA GLN A 16 -36.03 -5.52 -1.28
C GLN A 16 -37.34 -4.74 -1.10
N ASN A 17 -37.74 -3.89 -2.06
CA ASN A 17 -39.02 -3.16 -2.01
C ASN A 17 -40.23 -3.99 -2.49
N GLY A 18 -40.03 -5.24 -2.88
CA GLY A 18 -41.08 -6.27 -2.99
C GLY A 18 -41.81 -6.39 -4.34
N CYS A 19 -42.26 -7.61 -4.64
CA CYS A 19 -42.87 -8.04 -5.91
C CYS A 19 -44.18 -7.34 -6.32
N CYS A 20 -44.68 -6.37 -5.56
CA CYS A 20 -45.95 -5.67 -5.81
C CYS A 20 -45.80 -4.15 -5.95
N ALA A 21 -44.58 -3.60 -5.88
CA ALA A 21 -44.34 -2.17 -6.03
C ALA A 21 -44.32 -1.78 -7.53
N LEU A 22 -45.36 -1.08 -8.00
CA LEU A 22 -45.46 -0.58 -9.38
C LEU A 22 -44.42 0.51 -9.72
N GLN A 23 -43.77 1.09 -8.71
CA GLN A 23 -42.69 2.08 -8.86
C GLN A 23 -41.63 1.88 -7.77
N SER A 24 -40.37 1.97 -8.16
CA SER A 24 -39.22 2.02 -7.24
C SER A 24 -38.42 3.30 -7.51
N ASN A 25 -38.06 4.02 -6.44
CA ASN A 25 -37.36 5.31 -6.53
C ASN A 25 -35.94 5.18 -5.95
N LEU A 26 -34.92 5.46 -6.77
CA LEU A 26 -33.53 5.52 -6.35
C LEU A 26 -33.15 6.97 -5.98
N SER A 27 -32.63 7.18 -4.77
CA SER A 27 -32.19 8.49 -4.30
C SER A 27 -30.68 8.60 -4.43
N VAL A 28 -30.24 9.52 -5.29
CA VAL A 28 -28.83 9.67 -5.67
C VAL A 28 -28.06 10.48 -4.63
N ALA A 29 -26.84 10.07 -4.31
CA ALA A 29 -25.96 10.78 -3.38
C ALA A 29 -25.16 11.92 -4.06
N GLU A 30 -24.63 12.84 -3.27
CA GLU A 30 -23.64 13.85 -3.69
C GLU A 30 -22.23 13.23 -3.72
N ALA A 31 -22.02 12.27 -4.63
CA ALA A 31 -20.75 11.59 -4.83
C ALA A 31 -20.46 11.41 -6.34
N PRO A 32 -19.18 11.33 -6.77
CA PRO A 32 -18.87 11.55 -8.18
C PRO A 32 -19.37 10.44 -9.12
N LEU A 33 -19.36 9.18 -8.67
CA LEU A 33 -19.85 8.02 -9.43
C LEU A 33 -21.37 8.08 -9.61
N GLU A 34 -22.10 8.35 -8.55
CA GLU A 34 -23.55 8.56 -8.56
C GLU A 34 -23.97 9.71 -9.50
N GLN A 35 -23.15 10.77 -9.56
CA GLN A 35 -23.35 11.91 -10.45
C GLN A 35 -22.97 11.62 -11.91
N HIS A 36 -22.04 10.69 -12.14
CA HIS A 36 -21.77 10.13 -13.47
C HIS A 36 -23.00 9.39 -14.00
N PHE A 37 -23.56 8.46 -13.22
CA PHE A 37 -24.76 7.71 -13.60
C PHE A 37 -26.00 8.60 -13.82
N CYS A 38 -26.10 9.76 -13.15
CA CYS A 38 -27.16 10.74 -13.44
C CYS A 38 -27.05 11.40 -14.82
N ARG A 39 -25.83 11.53 -15.36
CA ARG A 39 -25.58 12.14 -16.68
C ARG A 39 -25.58 11.09 -17.78
N HIS A 40 -25.10 9.89 -17.44
CA HIS A 40 -24.95 8.74 -18.34
C HIS A 40 -25.69 7.53 -17.76
N PRO A 41 -27.04 7.54 -17.79
CA PRO A 41 -27.84 6.44 -17.23
C PRO A 41 -27.63 5.12 -18.00
N ASP A 42 -27.27 5.19 -19.28
CA ASP A 42 -26.96 4.00 -20.08
C ASP A 42 -25.72 3.26 -19.55
N ASP A 43 -24.74 3.96 -18.98
CA ASP A 43 -23.55 3.37 -18.30
C ASP A 43 -23.95 2.58 -17.04
N PHE A 44 -25.14 2.83 -16.47
CA PHE A 44 -25.72 2.08 -15.36
C PHE A 44 -26.61 0.91 -15.84
N PHE A 45 -27.57 1.18 -16.72
CA PHE A 45 -28.57 0.19 -17.16
C PHE A 45 -28.05 -0.80 -18.21
N GLY A 46 -27.08 -0.42 -19.03
CA GLY A 46 -26.45 -1.29 -20.03
C GLY A 46 -25.40 -2.24 -19.45
N ARG A 47 -25.03 -2.09 -18.17
CA ARG A 47 -23.95 -2.84 -17.54
C ARG A 47 -24.38 -4.24 -17.09
N SER A 48 -23.58 -5.25 -17.43
CA SER A 48 -23.69 -6.57 -16.79
C SER A 48 -23.35 -6.48 -15.30
N LEU A 49 -24.08 -7.20 -14.45
CA LEU A 49 -23.81 -7.26 -13.01
C LEU A 49 -22.36 -7.68 -12.73
N ASP A 50 -21.67 -6.93 -11.86
CA ASP A 50 -20.24 -7.10 -11.57
C ASP A 50 -19.91 -8.53 -11.12
N THR A 51 -19.26 -9.33 -11.98
CA THR A 51 -18.75 -10.66 -11.62
C THR A 51 -17.41 -10.54 -10.90
N ARG A 52 -17.45 -10.11 -9.63
CA ARG A 52 -16.27 -10.11 -8.76
C ARG A 52 -15.90 -11.52 -8.33
N LEU A 53 -15.04 -12.15 -9.13
CA LEU A 53 -14.30 -13.35 -8.73
C LEU A 53 -13.13 -12.95 -7.83
N PRO A 54 -12.86 -13.70 -6.73
CA PRO A 54 -11.67 -13.47 -5.92
C PRO A 54 -10.41 -13.79 -6.73
N ASP A 55 -9.35 -13.00 -6.57
CA ASP A 55 -8.07 -13.29 -7.20
C ASP A 55 -7.36 -14.44 -6.48
N THR A 56 -7.51 -15.65 -7.02
CA THR A 56 -6.85 -16.86 -6.52
C THR A 56 -5.35 -16.87 -6.77
N ALA A 57 -4.80 -15.95 -7.57
CA ALA A 57 -3.37 -15.80 -7.82
C ALA A 57 -2.68 -14.79 -6.87
N ASN A 58 -3.40 -14.18 -5.92
CA ASN A 58 -2.82 -13.27 -4.93
C ASN A 58 -1.81 -14.01 -4.04
N GLU A 59 -0.51 -13.77 -4.27
CA GLU A 59 0.59 -14.47 -3.61
C GLU A 59 0.56 -14.35 -2.08
N VAL A 60 0.06 -13.24 -1.52
CA VAL A 60 -0.02 -13.03 -0.07
C VAL A 60 -1.09 -13.93 0.56
N LEU A 61 -2.24 -14.10 -0.11
CA LEU A 61 -3.27 -15.05 0.32
C LEU A 61 -2.81 -16.50 0.09
N LEU A 62 -2.23 -16.79 -1.09
CA LEU A 62 -1.73 -18.11 -1.45
C LEU A 62 -0.70 -18.64 -0.46
N LYS A 63 0.24 -17.82 0.03
CA LYS A 63 1.19 -18.23 1.09
C LYS A 63 0.48 -18.85 2.29
N GLY A 64 -0.57 -18.19 2.79
CA GLY A 64 -1.35 -18.68 3.91
C GLY A 64 -2.07 -19.98 3.61
N HIS A 65 -2.76 -20.05 2.47
CA HIS A 65 -3.52 -21.24 2.08
C HIS A 65 -2.65 -22.45 1.73
N VAL A 66 -1.48 -22.26 1.09
CA VAL A 66 -0.50 -23.32 0.85
C VAL A 66 0.07 -23.85 2.17
N LEU A 67 0.29 -23.00 3.18
CA LEU A 67 0.70 -23.46 4.51
C LEU A 67 -0.40 -24.22 5.26
N CYS A 68 -1.68 -23.85 5.09
CA CYS A 68 -2.80 -24.60 5.64
C CYS A 68 -2.93 -25.97 4.95
N ALA A 69 -2.90 -26.00 3.61
CA ALA A 69 -2.85 -27.24 2.84
C ALA A 69 -1.65 -28.12 3.25
N ALA A 70 -0.48 -27.53 3.51
CA ALA A 70 0.71 -28.23 4.00
C ALA A 70 0.57 -28.83 5.41
N ALA A 71 -0.35 -28.32 6.24
CA ALA A 71 -0.65 -28.86 7.56
C ALA A 71 -1.67 -30.00 7.49
N GLU A 72 -2.58 -29.96 6.52
CA GLU A 72 -3.67 -30.93 6.33
C GLU A 72 -3.23 -32.11 5.44
N LEU A 73 -2.52 -31.84 4.34
CA LEU A 73 -2.02 -32.79 3.35
C LEU A 73 -0.54 -33.12 3.65
N LEU A 74 -0.31 -34.02 4.61
CA LEU A 74 1.04 -34.48 4.94
C LEU A 74 1.42 -35.76 4.19
N PRO A 75 2.41 -35.74 3.25
CA PRO A 75 2.98 -34.62 2.49
C PRO A 75 2.31 -34.44 1.11
N PHE A 76 2.64 -33.36 0.39
CA PHE A 76 2.11 -33.05 -0.95
C PHE A 76 3.23 -32.72 -1.96
N SER A 77 2.91 -32.75 -3.25
CA SER A 77 3.81 -32.44 -4.37
C SER A 77 3.54 -31.08 -5.03
N GLU A 78 4.51 -30.62 -5.82
CA GLU A 78 4.39 -29.42 -6.66
C GLU A 78 3.19 -29.51 -7.63
N ALA A 79 2.96 -30.69 -8.21
CA ALA A 79 1.87 -30.94 -9.14
C ALA A 79 0.49 -30.86 -8.46
N GLU A 80 0.36 -31.35 -7.22
CA GLU A 80 -0.87 -31.27 -6.44
C GLU A 80 -1.19 -29.82 -6.05
N VAL A 81 -0.20 -29.07 -5.54
CA VAL A 81 -0.38 -27.63 -5.26
C VAL A 81 -0.74 -26.86 -6.53
N LYS A 82 -0.07 -27.14 -7.65
CA LYS A 82 -0.41 -26.52 -8.94
C LYS A 82 -1.84 -26.86 -9.40
N SER A 83 -2.31 -28.08 -9.14
CA SER A 83 -3.69 -28.49 -9.49
C SER A 83 -4.77 -27.83 -8.61
N CYS A 84 -4.45 -27.54 -7.34
CA CYS A 84 -5.39 -26.90 -6.40
C CYS A 84 -5.39 -25.37 -6.45
N PHE A 85 -4.22 -24.76 -6.68
CA PHE A 85 -3.99 -23.32 -6.51
C PHE A 85 -3.48 -22.62 -7.79
N GLY A 86 -3.24 -23.37 -8.87
CA GLY A 86 -2.73 -22.83 -10.14
C GLY A 86 -1.24 -22.51 -10.15
N ASP A 87 -0.78 -21.95 -11.27
CA ASP A 87 0.63 -21.69 -11.57
C ASP A 87 1.29 -20.70 -10.58
N ALA A 88 0.53 -19.74 -10.05
CA ALA A 88 1.03 -18.76 -9.07
C ALA A 88 1.49 -19.39 -7.75
N ALA A 89 1.01 -20.59 -7.41
CA ALA A 89 1.45 -21.27 -6.20
C ALA A 89 2.89 -21.81 -6.28
N VAL A 90 3.49 -21.89 -7.47
CA VAL A 90 4.88 -22.35 -7.65
C VAL A 90 5.89 -21.31 -7.13
N SER A 91 5.69 -20.01 -7.39
CA SER A 91 6.54 -18.94 -6.82
C SER A 91 6.44 -18.91 -5.29
N VAL A 92 5.22 -19.12 -4.78
CA VAL A 92 4.91 -19.22 -3.35
C VAL A 92 5.62 -20.40 -2.70
N LEU A 93 5.72 -21.57 -3.34
CA LEU A 93 6.49 -22.71 -2.81
C LEU A 93 7.98 -22.38 -2.67
N ASP A 94 8.61 -21.82 -3.71
CA ASP A 94 10.02 -21.41 -3.69
C ASP A 94 10.32 -20.37 -2.61
N GLU A 95 9.36 -19.48 -2.33
CA GLU A 95 9.47 -18.51 -1.26
C GLU A 95 9.28 -19.12 0.14
N LEU A 96 8.28 -19.98 0.34
CA LEU A 96 8.06 -20.67 1.62
C LEU A 96 9.21 -21.62 1.98
N LEU A 97 9.91 -22.19 0.99
CA LEU A 97 11.17 -22.91 1.18
C LEU A 97 12.30 -21.98 1.64
N ARG A 98 12.42 -20.80 1.02
CA ARG A 98 13.44 -19.78 1.34
C ARG A 98 13.22 -19.18 2.74
N GLU A 99 11.97 -19.00 3.14
CA GLU A 99 11.55 -18.59 4.50
C GLU A 99 11.74 -19.72 5.53
N GLY A 100 12.05 -20.95 5.12
CA GLY A 100 12.16 -22.12 6.01
C GLY A 100 10.83 -22.57 6.62
N ARG A 101 9.69 -22.16 6.03
CA ARG A 101 8.34 -22.62 6.42
C ARG A 101 8.06 -24.02 5.87
N LEU A 102 8.56 -24.33 4.67
CA LEU A 102 8.52 -25.65 4.06
C LEU A 102 9.92 -26.25 3.95
N ILE A 103 10.00 -27.58 3.85
CA ILE A 103 11.19 -28.31 3.38
C ILE A 103 10.81 -29.32 2.31
N VAL A 104 11.75 -29.58 1.40
CA VAL A 104 11.72 -30.77 0.53
C VAL A 104 12.04 -31.99 1.39
N GLN A 105 11.16 -32.98 1.38
CA GLN A 105 11.38 -34.23 2.08
C GLN A 105 12.51 -35.03 1.40
N PRO A 106 13.50 -35.56 2.15
CA PRO A 106 14.55 -36.38 1.56
C PRO A 106 13.99 -37.69 0.98
N PRO A 107 14.62 -38.23 -0.08
CA PRO A 107 14.22 -39.50 -0.70
C PRO A 107 14.04 -40.65 0.28
N ALA A 108 13.13 -41.57 -0.06
CA ALA A 108 13.00 -42.81 0.71
C ALA A 108 14.30 -43.64 0.62
N ARG A 109 14.76 -44.16 1.76
CA ARG A 109 16.07 -44.80 1.90
C ARG A 109 16.22 -46.00 0.93
N GLY A 110 16.99 -45.82 -0.15
CA GLY A 110 17.26 -46.86 -1.15
C GLY A 110 16.78 -46.56 -2.57
N LYS A 111 16.11 -45.43 -2.83
CA LYS A 111 15.76 -44.98 -4.19
C LYS A 111 16.72 -43.92 -4.72
N LEU A 112 16.90 -43.88 -6.05
CA LEU A 112 17.65 -42.83 -6.73
C LEU A 112 16.82 -41.55 -6.84
N ALA A 113 17.47 -40.40 -6.67
CA ALA A 113 16.83 -39.08 -6.64
C ALA A 113 16.34 -38.56 -8.02
N SER A 114 16.48 -39.33 -9.09
CA SER A 114 16.15 -38.91 -10.47
C SER A 114 14.67 -39.07 -10.84
N ASP A 115 13.95 -40.01 -10.19
CA ASP A 115 12.55 -40.34 -10.53
C ASP A 115 11.55 -40.06 -9.38
N GLU A 116 11.99 -39.52 -8.24
CA GLU A 116 11.08 -39.18 -7.14
C GLU A 116 10.48 -37.78 -7.28
N VAL A 117 9.15 -37.72 -7.22
CA VAL A 117 8.39 -36.47 -7.13
C VAL A 117 8.85 -35.70 -5.89
N LYS A 118 9.18 -34.41 -6.05
CA LYS A 118 9.49 -33.52 -4.92
C LYS A 118 8.26 -33.42 -4.01
N LEU A 119 8.38 -33.93 -2.80
CA LEU A 119 7.38 -33.81 -1.74
C LEU A 119 7.79 -32.72 -0.76
N PHE A 120 6.85 -31.87 -0.39
CA PHE A 120 7.04 -30.79 0.56
C PHE A 120 6.39 -31.13 1.90
N ARG A 121 6.96 -30.60 2.97
CA ARG A 121 6.45 -30.74 4.34
C ARG A 121 6.56 -29.42 5.10
N LEU A 122 5.52 -29.07 5.84
CA LEU A 122 5.52 -27.96 6.79
C LEU A 122 6.54 -28.18 7.92
N ILE A 123 7.33 -27.14 8.23
CA ILE A 123 8.04 -27.02 9.51
C ILE A 123 7.17 -26.24 10.48
N GLN A 124 6.62 -26.94 11.48
CA GLN A 124 6.02 -26.31 12.65
C GLN A 124 6.84 -26.65 13.90
N GLY A 125 7.50 -25.63 14.47
CA GLY A 125 8.22 -25.76 15.73
C GLY A 125 7.25 -25.89 16.91
N LYS A 126 7.65 -26.64 17.96
CA LYS A 126 6.86 -26.73 19.20
C LYS A 126 6.58 -25.33 19.76
N GLY A 127 5.31 -25.05 20.08
CA GLY A 127 4.88 -23.75 20.61
C GLY A 127 4.62 -22.66 19.56
N LYS A 128 4.84 -22.91 18.25
CA LYS A 128 4.34 -22.01 17.19
C LYS A 128 2.88 -22.29 16.90
N LYS A 129 2.13 -21.23 16.59
CA LYS A 129 0.75 -21.30 16.06
C LYS A 129 0.70 -22.21 14.82
N SER A 130 -0.43 -22.86 14.62
CA SER A 130 -0.73 -23.58 13.38
C SER A 130 -1.08 -22.59 12.26
N PRO A 131 -0.86 -22.92 10.97
CA PRO A 131 -1.15 -22.01 9.86
C PRO A 131 -2.58 -21.45 9.88
N LYS A 132 -3.59 -22.27 10.22
CA LYS A 132 -5.00 -21.85 10.37
C LYS A 132 -5.26 -20.84 11.51
N GLU A 133 -4.33 -20.65 12.43
CA GLU A 133 -4.37 -19.64 13.50
C GLU A 133 -3.53 -18.39 13.16
N GLU A 134 -2.77 -18.45 12.07
CA GLU A 134 -2.02 -17.32 11.50
C GLU A 134 -2.78 -16.67 10.33
N VAL A 135 -3.56 -17.45 9.57
CA VAL A 135 -4.35 -16.98 8.42
C VAL A 135 -5.74 -16.52 8.87
N ASN A 136 -6.00 -15.22 8.70
CA ASN A 136 -7.33 -14.63 8.83
C ASN A 136 -7.98 -14.51 7.44
N LEU A 137 -9.24 -14.91 7.31
CA LEU A 137 -10.01 -14.91 6.05
C LEU A 137 -10.63 -13.53 5.70
N ARG A 138 -10.55 -12.55 6.60
CA ARG A 138 -11.15 -11.21 6.45
C ARG A 138 -10.13 -10.08 6.48
N ASP A 139 -9.08 -10.21 7.29
CA ASP A 139 -8.06 -9.19 7.46
C ASP A 139 -6.68 -9.72 7.03
N ILE A 140 -6.01 -9.03 6.10
CA ILE A 140 -4.66 -9.39 5.64
C ILE A 140 -3.56 -8.85 6.59
N ASP A 141 -3.92 -7.93 7.49
CA ASP A 141 -2.99 -7.43 8.52
C ASP A 141 -2.90 -8.40 9.72
N PRO A 142 -1.71 -9.02 9.98
CA PRO A 142 -1.51 -9.88 11.15
C PRO A 142 -1.41 -9.11 12.48
N VAL A 143 -1.37 -7.76 12.45
CA VAL A 143 -1.32 -6.93 13.66
C VAL A 143 -2.70 -6.36 13.94
N GLN A 144 -3.36 -6.93 14.94
CA GLN A 144 -4.70 -6.55 15.36
C GLN A 144 -4.72 -6.01 16.79
N PHE A 145 -5.59 -5.03 17.04
CA PHE A 145 -5.80 -4.32 18.30
C PHE A 145 -7.21 -4.55 18.84
N GLN A 146 -7.32 -4.98 20.09
CA GLN A 146 -8.60 -5.20 20.76
C GLN A 146 -9.07 -3.93 21.48
N ILE A 147 -10.35 -3.60 21.38
CA ILE A 147 -10.98 -2.49 22.09
C ILE A 147 -11.66 -3.03 23.34
N ILE A 148 -11.19 -2.67 24.53
CA ILE A 148 -11.73 -3.18 25.81
C ILE A 148 -12.22 -2.02 26.67
N VAL A 149 -13.44 -2.16 27.21
CA VAL A 149 -13.99 -1.18 28.15
C VAL A 149 -13.30 -1.36 29.50
N ARG A 150 -12.85 -0.27 30.14
CA ARG A 150 -12.27 -0.34 31.50
C ARG A 150 -13.24 -1.03 32.46
N GLY A 151 -12.71 -1.98 33.24
CA GLY A 151 -13.50 -2.80 34.16
C GLY A 151 -14.19 -4.02 33.53
N THR A 152 -14.08 -4.22 32.20
CA THR A 152 -14.53 -5.45 31.52
C THR A 152 -13.34 -6.25 30.99
N PHE A 153 -13.60 -7.52 30.63
CA PHE A 153 -12.59 -8.44 30.07
C PHE A 153 -12.88 -8.88 28.63
N ASN A 154 -14.07 -8.56 28.11
CA ASN A 154 -14.47 -8.94 26.75
C ASN A 154 -14.19 -7.78 25.78
N PRO A 155 -13.51 -8.02 24.65
CA PRO A 155 -13.33 -7.01 23.62
C PRO A 155 -14.67 -6.66 22.96
N LEU A 156 -14.89 -5.37 22.69
CA LEU A 156 -16.03 -4.86 21.93
C LEU A 156 -15.87 -5.17 20.43
N GLU A 157 -14.68 -4.91 19.92
CA GLU A 157 -14.31 -4.98 18.51
C GLU A 157 -12.79 -5.11 18.41
N THR A 158 -12.32 -5.55 17.23
CA THR A 158 -10.90 -5.66 16.90
C THR A 158 -10.64 -4.88 15.62
N LEU A 159 -9.59 -4.06 15.58
CA LEU A 159 -9.16 -3.29 14.40
C LEU A 159 -7.76 -3.68 13.93
N ASP A 160 -7.46 -3.48 12.66
CA ASP A 160 -6.09 -3.55 12.13
C ASP A 160 -5.19 -2.44 12.70
N GLN A 161 -3.87 -2.54 12.48
CA GLN A 161 -2.89 -1.62 13.06
C GLN A 161 -3.08 -0.17 12.61
N ARG A 162 -3.40 0.06 11.33
CA ARG A 162 -3.56 1.41 10.77
C ARG A 162 -4.81 2.07 11.32
N LEU A 163 -5.95 1.38 11.28
CA LEU A 163 -7.22 1.86 11.85
C LEU A 163 -7.13 2.06 13.36
N ALA A 164 -6.40 1.20 14.08
CA ALA A 164 -6.15 1.38 15.50
C ALA A 164 -5.41 2.69 15.78
N TYR A 165 -4.35 3.02 15.04
CA TYR A 165 -3.63 4.28 15.25
C TYR A 165 -4.53 5.48 14.91
N MET A 166 -5.26 5.41 13.79
CA MET A 166 -6.14 6.49 13.34
C MET A 166 -7.34 6.76 14.26
N LYS A 167 -7.95 5.72 14.85
CA LYS A 167 -9.23 5.81 15.58
C LYS A 167 -9.12 5.61 17.10
N LEU A 168 -8.05 4.95 17.56
CA LEU A 168 -7.87 4.52 18.94
C LEU A 168 -6.65 5.18 19.61
N HIS A 169 -6.14 6.29 19.06
CA HIS A 169 -5.14 7.07 19.77
C HIS A 169 -5.72 7.66 21.09
N PRO A 170 -4.90 7.89 22.13
CA PRO A 170 -5.35 8.56 23.34
C PRO A 170 -6.02 9.91 23.03
N GLY A 171 -7.16 10.19 23.68
CA GLY A 171 -7.97 11.39 23.45
C GLY A 171 -8.92 11.32 22.26
N ALA A 172 -8.94 10.23 21.49
CA ALA A 172 -9.92 9.98 20.44
C ALA A 172 -11.33 9.75 21.00
N VAL A 173 -12.34 9.98 20.16
CA VAL A 173 -13.72 9.55 20.41
C VAL A 173 -14.05 8.46 19.41
N TYR A 174 -14.03 7.22 19.89
CA TYR A 174 -14.40 6.05 19.10
C TYR A 174 -15.91 5.85 19.13
N LEU A 175 -16.50 5.45 17.99
CA LEU A 175 -17.93 5.17 17.86
C LEU A 175 -18.11 3.72 17.44
N ASN A 176 -18.72 2.92 18.32
CA ASN A 176 -19.16 1.57 18.00
C ASN A 176 -20.70 1.58 17.94
N GLN A 177 -21.25 1.31 16.76
CA GLN A 177 -22.67 1.46 16.45
C GLN A 177 -23.18 2.87 16.81
N THR A 178 -24.09 2.99 17.78
CA THR A 178 -24.62 4.26 18.31
C THR A 178 -23.89 4.74 19.56
N THR A 179 -23.04 3.91 20.17
CA THR A 179 -22.40 4.21 21.46
C THR A 179 -21.03 4.84 21.27
N SER A 180 -20.85 6.04 21.81
CA SER A 180 -19.56 6.72 21.84
C SER A 180 -18.73 6.29 23.04
N TYR A 181 -17.46 6.04 22.82
CA TYR A 181 -16.46 5.76 23.83
C TYR A 181 -15.32 6.79 23.74
N PHE A 182 -14.77 7.18 24.89
CA PHE A 182 -13.54 7.97 24.94
C PHE A 182 -12.34 7.03 25.06
N VAL A 183 -11.32 7.23 24.24
CA VAL A 183 -10.13 6.38 24.25
C VAL A 183 -9.11 6.96 25.22
N GLU A 184 -8.85 6.23 26.30
CA GLU A 184 -7.98 6.65 27.39
C GLU A 184 -6.52 6.30 27.10
N GLU A 185 -6.27 5.08 26.62
CA GLU A 185 -4.93 4.51 26.46
C GLU A 185 -4.89 3.56 25.25
N LEU A 186 -3.77 3.56 24.51
CA LEU A 186 -3.48 2.59 23.45
C LEU A 186 -2.16 1.89 23.77
N ASP A 187 -2.24 0.67 24.30
CA ASP A 187 -1.07 -0.15 24.60
C ASP A 187 -0.63 -0.91 23.34
N LEU A 188 0.46 -0.43 22.72
CA LEU A 188 1.04 -1.01 21.51
C LEU A 188 1.65 -2.41 21.73
N GLN A 189 2.10 -2.73 22.94
CA GLN A 189 2.75 -4.02 23.24
C GLN A 189 1.70 -5.10 23.50
N LYS A 190 0.68 -4.79 24.32
CA LYS A 190 -0.45 -5.70 24.58
C LYS A 190 -1.46 -5.72 23.43
N ARG A 191 -1.42 -4.74 22.53
CA ARG A 191 -2.38 -4.50 21.44
C ARG A 191 -3.80 -4.31 21.95
N ILE A 192 -3.95 -3.49 23.00
CA ILE A 192 -5.23 -3.19 23.64
C ILE A 192 -5.44 -1.69 23.67
N ALA A 193 -6.59 -1.24 23.19
CA ALA A 193 -7.08 0.11 23.41
C ALA A 193 -8.08 0.09 24.58
N TRP A 194 -7.77 0.82 25.64
CA TRP A 194 -8.66 0.97 26.78
C TRP A 194 -9.59 2.15 26.56
N VAL A 195 -10.88 1.86 26.62
CA VAL A 195 -11.92 2.86 26.40
C VAL A 195 -12.85 2.96 27.61
N ILE A 196 -13.43 4.14 27.81
CA ILE A 196 -14.47 4.37 28.81
C ILE A 196 -15.77 4.78 28.10
N PRO A 197 -16.95 4.37 28.61
CA PRO A 197 -18.21 4.88 28.10
C PRO A 197 -18.25 6.39 28.21
N LYS A 198 -18.86 7.06 27.25
CA LYS A 198 -19.00 8.52 27.27
C LYS A 198 -20.14 8.93 28.20
N ASP A 199 -19.86 8.92 29.50
CA ASP A 199 -20.80 9.26 30.58
C ASP A 199 -21.26 10.73 30.52
N GLY A 200 -22.26 11.02 29.69
CA GLY A 200 -22.96 12.31 29.58
C GLY A 200 -22.11 13.50 29.10
N ARG A 201 -20.78 13.39 29.05
CA ARG A 201 -19.89 14.49 28.65
C ARG A 201 -20.16 14.89 27.19
N LYS A 202 -20.68 16.12 27.02
CA LYS A 202 -20.93 16.72 25.70
C LYS A 202 -19.60 17.05 25.02
N ILE A 203 -19.02 16.09 24.31
CA ILE A 203 -17.80 16.32 23.53
C ILE A 203 -18.16 17.14 22.29
N GLU A 204 -17.94 18.45 22.38
CA GLU A 204 -18.22 19.46 21.34
C GLU A 204 -17.14 19.55 20.26
N TYR A 205 -16.18 18.63 20.25
CA TYR A 205 -15.16 18.50 19.20
C TYR A 205 -15.20 17.12 18.51
N TYR A 206 -14.51 17.02 17.38
CA TYR A 206 -14.13 15.77 16.72
C TYR A 206 -12.62 15.77 16.44
N THR A 207 -12.04 14.61 16.11
CA THR A 207 -10.60 14.48 15.83
C THR A 207 -10.35 14.30 14.34
N GLU A 208 -9.27 14.91 13.85
CA GLU A 208 -8.81 14.86 12.46
C GLU A 208 -7.34 14.38 12.45
N SER A 209 -7.12 13.14 12.03
CA SER A 209 -5.82 12.47 12.07
C SER A 209 -4.80 13.14 11.14
N SER A 210 -3.58 13.37 11.61
CA SER A 210 -2.49 13.94 10.83
C SER A 210 -1.56 12.83 10.36
N GLU A 211 -1.85 12.30 9.18
CA GLU A 211 -1.12 11.18 8.56
C GLU A 211 -0.34 11.60 7.30
N HIS A 212 0.60 10.75 6.88
CA HIS A 212 1.32 10.84 5.62
C HIS A 212 1.68 9.44 5.11
N SER A 213 1.55 9.24 3.81
CA SER A 213 2.05 8.06 3.09
C SER A 213 3.16 8.49 2.14
N THR A 214 4.27 7.75 2.11
CA THR A 214 5.18 7.73 0.97
C THR A 214 5.13 6.38 0.29
N LEU A 215 5.09 6.37 -1.04
CA LEU A 215 5.16 5.15 -1.83
C LEU A 215 6.56 5.00 -2.44
N VAL A 216 7.14 3.82 -2.33
CA VAL A 216 8.33 3.44 -3.08
C VAL A 216 7.89 2.45 -4.15
N LEU A 217 7.94 2.87 -5.41
CA LEU A 217 7.68 1.98 -6.55
C LEU A 217 8.88 1.05 -6.73
N ALA A 218 8.66 -0.26 -6.65
CA ALA A 218 9.69 -1.23 -6.98
C ALA A 218 9.87 -1.26 -8.50
N GLY A 219 11.09 -1.02 -8.99
CA GLY A 219 11.38 -1.09 -10.42
C GLY A 219 11.13 -2.49 -10.98
N GLY A 220 10.56 -2.54 -12.19
CA GLY A 220 10.06 -3.77 -12.81
C GLY A 220 8.53 -3.82 -12.84
N GLY A 221 7.97 -4.85 -13.49
CA GLY A 221 6.55 -4.99 -13.75
C GLY A 221 6.17 -4.80 -15.23
N GLN A 222 4.90 -4.56 -15.50
CA GLN A 222 4.38 -4.34 -16.85
C GLN A 222 4.50 -2.86 -17.23
N ALA A 223 4.79 -2.60 -18.50
CA ALA A 223 4.83 -1.25 -19.06
C ALA A 223 4.29 -1.29 -20.50
N ARG A 224 3.50 -0.28 -20.88
CA ARG A 224 3.01 -0.10 -22.25
C ARG A 224 2.94 1.40 -22.59
N PRO A 225 3.12 1.79 -23.87
CA PRO A 225 2.73 3.11 -24.33
C PRO A 225 1.25 3.38 -23.98
N ALA A 226 0.95 4.60 -23.57
CA ALA A 226 -0.41 5.05 -23.39
C ALA A 226 -1.11 5.18 -24.75
N SER A 227 -2.33 4.67 -24.85
CA SER A 227 -3.19 4.76 -26.04
C SER A 227 -3.93 6.11 -26.06
N LEU A 228 -3.17 7.19 -26.21
CA LEU A 228 -3.69 8.55 -26.21
C LEU A 228 -4.34 8.91 -27.56
N PRO A 229 -5.39 9.76 -27.58
CA PRO A 229 -5.97 10.29 -28.82
C PRO A 229 -4.98 11.13 -29.65
N ASP A 230 -5.21 11.21 -30.97
CA ASP A 230 -4.34 11.98 -31.88
C ASP A 230 -4.21 13.47 -31.53
N THR A 231 -5.21 14.01 -30.81
CA THR A 231 -5.27 15.39 -30.31
C THR A 231 -4.36 15.66 -29.11
N ALA A 232 -3.72 14.64 -28.53
CA ALA A 232 -2.84 14.79 -27.38
C ALA A 232 -1.58 15.61 -27.73
N VAL A 233 -1.24 16.57 -26.87
CA VAL A 233 -0.05 17.46 -27.01
C VAL A 233 1.25 16.66 -26.98
N CYS A 234 1.24 15.47 -26.38
CA CYS A 234 2.35 14.53 -26.33
C CYS A 234 2.27 13.38 -27.37
N ASN A 235 1.45 13.48 -28.42
CA ASN A 235 1.45 12.47 -29.48
C ASN A 235 2.86 12.39 -30.14
N GLY A 236 3.57 11.27 -29.92
CA GLY A 236 4.99 11.09 -30.29
C GLY A 236 6.01 11.22 -29.16
N SER A 237 5.62 11.68 -27.97
CA SER A 237 6.40 11.57 -26.72
C SER A 237 5.72 10.56 -25.80
N THR A 238 6.34 9.41 -25.58
CA THR A 238 5.71 8.26 -24.89
C THR A 238 5.41 8.56 -23.42
N ALA A 239 4.17 9.00 -23.16
CA ALA A 239 3.51 8.69 -21.89
C ALA A 239 3.43 7.16 -21.78
N VAL A 240 3.86 6.61 -20.65
CA VAL A 240 3.93 5.17 -20.42
C VAL A 240 3.07 4.83 -19.21
N VAL A 241 2.11 3.94 -19.40
CA VAL A 241 1.35 3.31 -18.31
C VAL A 241 2.19 2.15 -17.79
N ARG A 242 2.28 1.99 -16.47
CA ARG A 242 2.98 0.89 -15.78
C ARG A 242 2.14 0.28 -14.69
N SER A 243 2.45 -0.98 -14.37
CA SER A 243 1.90 -1.72 -13.23
C SER A 243 2.99 -2.55 -12.57
N GLY A 244 3.10 -2.46 -11.25
CA GLY A 244 4.21 -3.09 -10.51
C GLY A 244 3.98 -3.12 -9.01
N SER A 245 4.93 -3.72 -8.30
CA SER A 245 4.91 -3.76 -6.84
C SER A 245 5.29 -2.40 -6.25
N ALA A 246 4.70 -2.07 -5.11
CA ALA A 246 4.94 -0.82 -4.40
C ALA A 246 5.00 -1.05 -2.90
N THR A 247 5.91 -0.36 -2.21
CA THR A 247 5.99 -0.34 -0.75
C THR A 247 5.36 0.94 -0.22
N VAL A 248 4.28 0.82 0.56
CA VAL A 248 3.70 1.94 1.30
C VAL A 248 4.39 2.06 2.64
N HIS A 249 4.93 3.24 2.93
CA HIS A 249 5.35 3.64 4.27
C HIS A 249 4.34 4.68 4.78
N TRP A 250 3.45 4.25 5.68
CA TRP A 250 2.43 5.10 6.29
C TRP A 250 2.84 5.49 7.72
N ARG A 251 2.66 6.77 8.06
CA ARG A 251 2.93 7.30 9.40
C ARG A 251 1.82 8.25 9.86
N MET A 252 1.44 8.13 11.13
CA MET A 252 0.61 9.10 11.82
C MET A 252 1.48 9.92 12.77
N TYR A 253 1.45 11.24 12.61
CA TYR A 253 2.24 12.20 13.39
C TYR A 253 1.45 12.86 14.52
N GLY A 254 0.13 12.65 14.58
CA GLY A 254 -0.72 13.38 15.51
C GLY A 254 -2.17 13.46 15.06
N PHE A 255 -2.91 14.37 15.66
CA PHE A 255 -4.28 14.73 15.28
C PHE A 255 -4.63 16.15 15.70
N LYS A 256 -5.64 16.74 15.04
CA LYS A 256 -6.23 18.02 15.40
C LYS A 256 -7.56 17.79 16.10
N LYS A 257 -7.85 18.53 17.17
CA LYS A 257 -9.22 18.63 17.70
C LYS A 257 -9.91 19.77 16.98
N LYS A 258 -11.06 19.50 16.35
CA LYS A 258 -11.85 20.51 15.63
C LYS A 258 -13.23 20.66 16.25
N SER A 259 -13.65 21.89 16.48
CA SER A 259 -14.97 22.23 17.02
C SER A 259 -16.08 21.72 16.11
N LYS A 260 -17.14 21.13 16.67
CA LYS A 260 -18.33 20.70 15.92
C LYS A 260 -19.25 21.86 15.53
N LYS A 261 -19.05 23.05 16.10
CA LYS A 261 -19.89 24.22 15.86
C LYS A 261 -19.46 25.01 14.62
N ASP A 262 -18.15 25.13 14.42
CA ASP A 262 -17.54 26.01 13.42
C ASP A 262 -16.30 25.41 12.73
N HIS A 263 -15.97 24.14 13.00
CA HIS A 263 -14.81 23.42 12.45
C HIS A 263 -13.44 24.07 12.73
N SER A 264 -13.38 25.05 13.64
CA SER A 264 -12.14 25.69 14.07
C SER A 264 -11.21 24.67 14.75
N ILE A 265 -9.89 24.81 14.52
CA ILE A 265 -8.88 23.98 15.19
C ILE A 265 -8.76 24.48 16.63
N LEU A 266 -9.16 23.63 17.58
CA LEU A 266 -9.07 23.90 19.01
C LEU A 266 -7.70 23.52 19.59
N ASP A 267 -7.08 22.50 19.01
CA ASP A 267 -5.84 21.88 19.52
C ASP A 267 -5.17 21.06 18.41
N THR A 268 -3.84 20.91 18.48
CA THR A 268 -3.06 20.03 17.60
C THR A 268 -2.06 19.26 18.45
N ILE A 269 -2.22 17.93 18.47
CA ILE A 269 -1.50 17.03 19.35
C ILE A 269 -0.61 16.14 18.50
N GLU A 270 0.69 16.17 18.76
CA GLU A 270 1.67 15.28 18.13
C GLU A 270 1.64 13.90 18.80
N LEU A 271 1.84 12.85 17.99
CA LEU A 271 1.90 11.46 18.40
C LEU A 271 3.06 10.77 17.69
N SER A 272 3.81 9.96 18.44
CA SER A 272 4.91 9.17 17.91
C SER A 272 4.53 7.69 17.88
N PHE A 273 3.82 7.29 16.82
CA PHE A 273 3.57 5.88 16.55
C PHE A 273 4.64 5.28 15.63
N PRO A 274 4.94 3.97 15.73
CA PRO A 274 5.75 3.26 14.75
C PRO A 274 5.19 3.43 13.32
N PRO A 275 6.05 3.47 12.28
CA PRO A 275 5.56 3.42 10.91
C PRO A 275 4.84 2.09 10.64
N VAL A 276 3.81 2.12 9.79
CA VAL A 276 3.20 0.92 9.23
C VAL A 276 3.70 0.79 7.81
N GLU A 277 4.36 -0.34 7.51
CA GLU A 277 4.97 -0.60 6.21
C GLU A 277 4.37 -1.86 5.59
N TYR A 278 3.92 -1.77 4.35
CA TYR A 278 3.35 -2.89 3.63
C TYR A 278 3.69 -2.87 2.14
N GLN A 279 3.89 -4.06 1.58
CA GLN A 279 3.93 -4.28 0.14
C GLN A 279 2.50 -4.30 -0.41
N THR A 280 2.31 -3.74 -1.58
CA THR A 280 1.07 -3.70 -2.35
C THR A 280 1.40 -3.61 -3.85
N ARG A 281 0.41 -3.39 -4.71
CA ARG A 281 0.61 -3.12 -6.13
C ARG A 281 0.08 -1.73 -6.51
N ALA A 282 0.67 -1.15 -7.55
CA ALA A 282 0.29 0.16 -8.08
C ALA A 282 0.20 0.13 -9.60
N ALA A 283 -0.61 1.03 -10.15
CA ALA A 283 -0.64 1.41 -11.56
C ALA A 283 -0.43 2.91 -11.68
N TRP A 284 0.42 3.34 -12.62
CA TRP A 284 0.77 4.75 -12.79
C TRP A 284 1.09 5.11 -14.23
N MET A 285 0.98 6.39 -14.55
CA MET A 285 1.36 6.98 -15.83
C MET A 285 2.43 8.04 -15.63
N ASP A 286 3.53 7.94 -16.38
CA ASP A 286 4.49 9.05 -16.51
C ASP A 286 3.88 10.15 -17.36
N LEU A 287 3.89 11.38 -16.86
CA LEU A 287 3.41 12.55 -17.60
C LEU A 287 4.61 13.39 -18.09
N PRO A 288 4.76 13.59 -19.40
CA PRO A 288 5.88 14.34 -19.95
C PRO A 288 5.78 15.83 -19.59
N GLY A 289 6.91 16.52 -19.55
CA GLY A 289 6.97 17.94 -19.24
C GLY A 289 6.10 18.82 -20.17
N SER A 290 5.84 18.38 -21.41
CA SER A 290 4.92 19.05 -22.35
C SER A 290 3.47 19.09 -21.88
N VAL A 291 3.03 18.15 -21.05
CA VAL A 291 1.69 18.13 -20.43
C VAL A 291 1.66 19.02 -19.17
N LEU A 292 2.73 18.99 -18.37
CA LEU A 292 2.73 19.60 -17.03
C LEU A 292 3.22 21.05 -16.99
N GLN A 293 4.20 21.43 -17.83
CA GLN A 293 4.75 22.79 -17.85
C GLN A 293 3.71 23.87 -18.21
N PRO A 294 2.82 23.69 -19.20
CA PRO A 294 1.79 24.70 -19.52
C PRO A 294 0.81 24.94 -18.36
N VAL A 295 0.56 23.92 -17.54
CA VAL A 295 -0.31 24.00 -16.36
C VAL A 295 0.34 24.87 -15.28
N ALA A 296 1.61 24.63 -14.98
CA ALA A 296 2.40 25.43 -14.05
C ALA A 296 2.60 26.88 -14.54
N GLN A 297 2.91 27.07 -15.83
CA GLN A 297 3.05 28.39 -16.45
C GLN A 297 1.75 29.22 -16.38
N ALA A 298 0.60 28.56 -16.43
CA ALA A 298 -0.71 29.20 -16.23
C ALA A 298 -1.06 29.46 -14.74
N GLY A 299 -0.10 29.33 -13.82
CA GLY A 299 -0.24 29.68 -12.40
C GLY A 299 -0.90 28.61 -11.52
N HIS A 300 -1.10 27.39 -12.03
CA HIS A 300 -1.76 26.31 -11.28
C HIS A 300 -0.77 25.40 -10.53
N VAL A 301 -1.24 24.81 -9.43
CA VAL A 301 -0.52 23.75 -8.71
C VAL A 301 -0.73 22.43 -9.44
N VAL A 302 0.34 21.88 -10.01
CA VAL A 302 0.28 20.66 -10.83
C VAL A 302 0.06 19.42 -9.98
N ASP A 303 0.90 19.21 -8.96
CA ASP A 303 0.98 18.00 -8.15
C ASP A 303 -0.21 17.88 -7.17
N ARG A 304 -0.24 18.70 -6.13
CA ARG A 304 -1.27 18.66 -5.08
C ARG A 304 -2.61 19.24 -5.51
N GLY A 305 -2.65 19.88 -6.69
CA GLY A 305 -3.84 20.44 -7.32
C GLY A 305 -4.38 19.56 -8.43
N GLY A 306 -3.78 19.66 -9.62
CA GLY A 306 -4.31 19.03 -10.84
C GLY A 306 -4.24 17.51 -10.86
N LEU A 307 -3.10 16.91 -10.51
CA LEU A 307 -2.95 15.45 -10.47
C LEU A 307 -3.83 14.84 -9.37
N HIS A 308 -3.71 15.33 -8.14
CA HIS A 308 -4.55 14.93 -7.01
C HIS A 308 -6.06 15.01 -7.30
N ALA A 309 -6.53 16.06 -7.96
CA ALA A 309 -7.94 16.19 -8.37
C ALA A 309 -8.35 15.20 -9.47
N LEU A 310 -7.43 14.84 -10.36
CA LEU A 310 -7.66 13.83 -11.41
C LEU A 310 -7.65 12.41 -10.83
N GLU A 311 -6.73 12.12 -9.90
CA GLU A 311 -6.67 10.88 -9.13
C GLU A 311 -7.95 10.64 -8.33
N HIS A 312 -8.50 11.68 -7.69
CA HIS A 312 -9.80 11.57 -7.00
C HIS A 312 -10.96 11.18 -7.93
N ALA A 313 -11.03 11.77 -9.12
CA ALA A 313 -12.05 11.41 -10.10
C ALA A 313 -11.85 9.98 -10.64
N MET A 314 -10.59 9.56 -10.86
CA MET A 314 -10.28 8.17 -11.23
C MET A 314 -10.60 7.19 -10.09
N LEU A 315 -10.27 7.49 -8.84
CA LEU A 315 -10.64 6.65 -7.69
C LEU A 315 -12.17 6.49 -7.56
N ALA A 316 -12.92 7.57 -7.76
CA ALA A 316 -14.37 7.53 -7.72
C ALA A 316 -14.98 6.70 -8.86
N LEU A 317 -14.35 6.68 -10.05
CA LEU A 317 -14.81 5.92 -11.22
C LEU A 317 -14.15 4.56 -11.41
N ALA A 318 -13.20 4.14 -10.56
CA ALA A 318 -12.64 2.79 -10.60
C ALA A 318 -13.71 1.67 -10.48
N PRO A 319 -14.82 1.83 -9.72
CA PRO A 319 -15.94 0.89 -9.76
C PRO A 319 -16.68 0.87 -11.10
N LEU A 320 -16.60 1.91 -11.93
CA LEU A 320 -17.18 1.93 -13.27
C LEU A 320 -16.31 1.14 -14.25
N CYS A 321 -15.03 1.52 -14.38
CA CYS A 321 -14.17 1.01 -15.47
C CYS A 321 -13.37 -0.25 -15.11
N CYS A 322 -13.31 -0.66 -13.83
CA CYS A 322 -12.39 -1.74 -13.39
C CYS A 322 -13.04 -2.81 -12.49
N ASP A 323 -14.34 -2.73 -12.21
CA ASP A 323 -15.05 -3.58 -11.21
C ASP A 323 -14.41 -3.59 -9.79
N LEU A 324 -13.65 -2.56 -9.43
CA LEU A 324 -13.00 -2.42 -8.12
C LEU A 324 -13.89 -1.65 -7.14
N GLU A 325 -13.55 -1.63 -5.86
CA GLU A 325 -14.06 -0.62 -4.94
C GLU A 325 -13.12 0.57 -4.83
N ALA A 326 -13.68 1.78 -4.74
CA ALA A 326 -12.91 2.96 -4.37
C ALA A 326 -12.22 2.80 -2.99
N SER A 327 -12.77 1.95 -2.10
CA SER A 327 -12.18 1.57 -0.81
C SER A 327 -10.95 0.66 -0.91
N GLU A 328 -10.80 -0.08 -2.00
CA GLU A 328 -9.64 -0.96 -2.24
C GLU A 328 -8.42 -0.18 -2.75
N LEU A 329 -8.60 1.08 -3.14
CA LEU A 329 -7.60 1.92 -3.79
C LEU A 329 -7.27 3.18 -2.98
N SER A 330 -6.12 3.77 -3.28
CA SER A 330 -5.66 5.09 -2.81
C SER A 330 -4.76 5.72 -3.88
N CYS A 331 -4.57 7.03 -3.81
CA CYS A 331 -3.56 7.78 -4.57
C CYS A 331 -2.45 8.32 -3.63
N GLN A 332 -1.32 8.76 -4.20
CA GLN A 332 -0.23 9.37 -3.43
C GLN A 332 -0.23 10.90 -3.58
N HIS A 333 -0.59 11.58 -2.52
CA HIS A 333 -0.52 13.03 -2.45
C HIS A 333 0.92 13.48 -2.13
N THR A 334 1.64 13.92 -3.16
CA THR A 334 3.04 14.37 -2.98
C THR A 334 3.12 15.65 -2.15
N ARG A 335 3.73 15.59 -0.96
CA ARG A 335 3.94 16.74 -0.07
C ARG A 335 5.30 17.42 -0.16
N ARG A 336 6.28 16.80 -0.81
CA ARG A 336 7.68 17.25 -0.82
C ARG A 336 8.17 17.41 -2.25
N ASP A 337 8.90 18.49 -2.52
CA ASP A 337 9.48 18.74 -3.84
C ASP A 337 10.46 17.62 -4.29
N SER A 338 11.00 16.87 -3.32
CA SER A 338 11.94 15.76 -3.50
C SER A 338 11.28 14.37 -3.64
N ASP A 339 9.95 14.28 -3.71
CA ASP A 339 9.26 13.00 -3.88
C ASP A 339 9.47 12.49 -5.32
N PRO A 340 10.00 11.26 -5.52
CA PRO A 340 10.24 10.74 -6.87
C PRO A 340 8.95 10.58 -7.68
N ASN A 341 7.80 10.44 -7.02
CA ASN A 341 6.52 10.17 -7.67
C ASN A 341 5.71 11.45 -7.97
N ARG A 342 6.28 12.64 -7.71
CA ARG A 342 5.63 13.96 -7.76
C ARG A 342 4.78 14.25 -9.00
N TYR A 343 5.22 13.76 -10.14
CA TYR A 343 4.64 14.04 -11.45
C TYR A 343 4.08 12.79 -12.13
N LEU A 344 3.85 11.74 -11.35
CA LEU A 344 3.13 10.55 -11.78
C LEU A 344 1.64 10.75 -11.49
N LEU A 345 0.79 10.29 -12.40
CA LEU A 345 -0.62 10.05 -12.09
C LEU A 345 -0.71 8.62 -11.56
N LEU A 346 -1.03 8.44 -10.27
CA LEU A 346 -0.70 7.20 -9.55
C LEU A 346 -1.84 6.69 -8.66
N LEU A 347 -2.22 5.43 -8.87
CA LEU A 347 -3.19 4.71 -8.05
C LEU A 347 -2.56 3.41 -7.51
N PHE A 348 -2.78 3.10 -6.24
CA PHE A 348 -2.28 1.88 -5.60
C PHE A 348 -3.34 1.20 -4.74
N GLU A 349 -3.20 -0.10 -4.51
CA GLU A 349 -4.13 -0.85 -3.68
C GLU A 349 -3.88 -0.56 -2.18
N SER A 350 -4.91 -0.12 -1.47
CA SER A 350 -4.86 0.30 -0.06
C SER A 350 -4.56 -0.81 0.94
N GLN A 351 -4.70 -2.07 0.52
CA GLN A 351 -4.52 -3.25 1.35
C GLN A 351 -3.12 -3.86 1.22
N LYS A 352 -2.64 -4.47 2.30
CA LYS A 352 -1.41 -5.27 2.30
C LYS A 352 -1.54 -6.45 1.33
N GLY A 353 -0.57 -6.61 0.44
CA GLY A 353 -0.58 -7.58 -0.66
C GLY A 353 -1.41 -7.16 -1.88
N GLY A 354 -2.15 -6.06 -1.80
CA GLY A 354 -3.20 -5.71 -2.75
C GLY A 354 -4.46 -6.56 -2.59
N ALA A 355 -5.55 -6.17 -3.25
CA ALA A 355 -6.71 -7.04 -3.47
C ALA A 355 -6.37 -8.15 -4.49
N GLY A 356 -5.25 -8.01 -5.20
CA GLY A 356 -4.63 -9.01 -6.08
C GLY A 356 -4.62 -8.51 -7.52
N ALA A 357 -5.82 -8.40 -8.10
CA ALA A 357 -6.00 -7.95 -9.47
C ALA A 357 -6.14 -6.43 -9.64
N GLY A 358 -6.22 -5.63 -8.58
CA GLY A 358 -6.59 -4.20 -8.65
C GLY A 358 -5.66 -3.38 -9.55
N ALA A 359 -4.36 -3.44 -9.29
CA ALA A 359 -3.37 -2.75 -10.13
C ALA A 359 -3.27 -3.30 -11.57
N ALA A 360 -3.67 -4.55 -11.82
CA ALA A 360 -3.70 -5.13 -13.16
C ALA A 360 -4.92 -4.64 -13.96
N LYS A 361 -6.10 -4.56 -13.33
CA LYS A 361 -7.31 -3.98 -13.94
C LYS A 361 -7.15 -2.49 -14.21
N LEU A 362 -6.61 -1.73 -13.26
CA LEU A 362 -6.26 -0.31 -13.47
C LEU A 362 -5.32 -0.12 -14.66
N PHE A 363 -4.33 -1.00 -14.83
CA PHE A 363 -3.40 -0.97 -15.95
C PHE A 363 -4.05 -1.33 -17.30
N ALA A 364 -5.00 -2.26 -17.31
CA ALA A 364 -5.74 -2.63 -18.51
C ALA A 364 -6.72 -1.52 -18.97
N HIS A 365 -7.42 -0.88 -18.03
CA HIS A 365 -8.48 0.11 -18.30
C HIS A 365 -8.05 1.57 -18.05
N TRP A 366 -6.74 1.85 -18.04
CA TRP A 366 -6.20 3.14 -17.60
C TRP A 366 -6.76 4.34 -18.39
N GLU A 367 -6.75 4.28 -19.72
CA GLU A 367 -7.24 5.35 -20.59
C GLU A 367 -8.76 5.51 -20.54
N GLU A 368 -9.50 4.41 -20.39
CA GLU A 368 -10.96 4.43 -20.20
C GLU A 368 -11.31 5.15 -18.90
N LEU A 369 -10.64 4.78 -17.81
CA LEU A 369 -10.80 5.38 -16.49
C LEU A 369 -10.43 6.87 -16.49
N LEU A 370 -9.30 7.21 -17.10
CA LEU A 370 -8.83 8.59 -17.23
C LEU A 370 -9.79 9.43 -18.10
N SER A 371 -10.24 8.91 -19.24
CA SER A 371 -11.22 9.57 -20.11
C SER A 371 -12.53 9.87 -19.38
N ASN A 372 -13.08 8.88 -18.68
CA ASN A 372 -14.29 9.04 -17.88
C ASN A 372 -14.09 10.00 -16.70
N ALA A 373 -12.92 9.99 -16.05
CA ALA A 373 -12.59 10.94 -14.99
C ALA A 373 -12.56 12.40 -15.52
N VAL A 374 -11.96 12.64 -16.68
CA VAL A 374 -11.95 13.97 -17.32
C VAL A 374 -13.37 14.39 -17.70
N ARG A 375 -14.17 13.50 -18.30
CA ARG A 375 -15.60 13.73 -18.63
C ARG A 375 -16.41 14.15 -17.40
N LEU A 376 -16.29 13.40 -16.29
CA LEU A 376 -16.94 13.70 -15.00
C LEU A 376 -16.56 15.09 -14.45
N ILE A 377 -15.28 15.46 -14.52
CA ILE A 377 -14.82 16.77 -14.05
C ILE A 377 -15.37 17.90 -14.93
N GLU A 378 -15.36 17.69 -16.26
CA GLU A 378 -15.77 18.67 -17.27
C GLU A 378 -17.26 18.99 -17.22
N GLU A 379 -18.11 17.96 -17.16
CA GLU A 379 -19.58 18.09 -17.11
C GLU A 379 -20.11 18.65 -15.78
N CYS A 380 -19.30 18.58 -14.72
CA CYS A 380 -19.71 19.08 -13.41
C CYS A 380 -19.75 20.62 -13.41
N LYS A 381 -20.87 21.22 -13.00
CA LYS A 381 -21.10 22.69 -13.10
C LYS A 381 -20.35 23.54 -12.05
N CYS A 382 -19.56 22.92 -11.17
CA CYS A 382 -18.80 23.65 -10.15
C CYS A 382 -17.56 24.36 -10.76
N GLU A 383 -17.19 25.50 -10.17
CA GLU A 383 -16.01 26.27 -10.59
C GLU A 383 -14.71 25.63 -10.07
N LYS A 384 -14.63 25.40 -8.75
CA LYS A 384 -13.39 25.02 -8.05
C LYS A 384 -13.21 23.51 -7.82
N GLY A 385 -14.27 22.73 -8.04
CA GLY A 385 -14.38 21.35 -7.57
C GLY A 385 -15.40 21.19 -6.44
N CYS A 386 -16.01 20.01 -6.32
CA CYS A 386 -17.01 19.69 -5.29
C CYS A 386 -17.18 18.16 -5.13
N PRO A 387 -18.01 17.67 -4.18
CA PRO A 387 -18.33 16.24 -4.00
C PRO A 387 -18.88 15.53 -5.23
N ASN A 388 -19.38 16.28 -6.22
CA ASN A 388 -19.92 15.73 -7.47
C ASN A 388 -18.86 15.55 -8.59
N CYS A 389 -17.56 15.73 -8.29
CA CYS A 389 -16.47 15.47 -9.25
C CYS A 389 -15.12 15.08 -8.63
N ILE A 390 -14.51 15.93 -7.78
CA ILE A 390 -13.09 15.77 -7.35
C ILE A 390 -12.90 15.70 -5.84
N VAL A 391 -13.96 15.73 -5.04
CA VAL A 391 -13.88 15.61 -3.57
C VAL A 391 -14.37 14.21 -3.18
N ILE A 392 -13.54 13.48 -2.42
CA ILE A 392 -13.84 12.12 -1.96
C ILE A 392 -13.67 11.99 -0.44
N SER A 393 -14.38 11.05 0.19
CA SER A 393 -14.31 10.84 1.64
C SER A 393 -13.02 10.16 2.12
N GLY A 394 -12.26 9.52 1.23
CA GLY A 394 -11.04 8.75 1.54
C GLY A 394 -9.73 9.53 1.47
N CYS A 395 -9.75 10.83 1.16
CA CYS A 395 -8.54 11.62 0.98
C CYS A 395 -7.81 11.90 2.30
N GLY A 396 -6.59 11.35 2.46
CA GLY A 396 -5.70 11.60 3.61
C GLY A 396 -5.14 13.03 3.70
N GLU A 397 -5.40 13.90 2.71
CA GLU A 397 -5.14 15.35 2.79
C GLU A 397 -6.39 16.16 3.16
N TYR A 398 -7.52 15.52 3.41
CA TYR A 398 -8.83 16.15 3.63
C TYR A 398 -9.30 17.02 2.45
N ASN A 399 -8.97 16.60 1.22
CA ASN A 399 -9.33 17.30 -0.02
C ASN A 399 -8.76 18.73 -0.14
N HIS A 400 -7.71 19.06 0.62
CA HIS A 400 -7.03 20.35 0.51
C HIS A 400 -6.15 20.41 -0.74
N GLY A 401 -6.08 21.59 -1.36
CA GLY A 401 -5.17 21.89 -2.48
C GLY A 401 -5.70 21.55 -3.87
N LEU A 402 -6.78 20.76 -3.97
CA LEU A 402 -7.40 20.31 -5.23
C LEU A 402 -7.68 21.47 -6.20
N ASP A 403 -7.33 21.26 -7.48
CA ASP A 403 -7.52 22.25 -8.55
C ASP A 403 -8.21 21.61 -9.77
N LYS A 404 -9.51 21.88 -9.91
CA LYS A 404 -10.32 21.43 -11.05
C LYS A 404 -9.79 21.92 -12.40
N ALA A 405 -9.34 23.17 -12.47
CA ALA A 405 -8.91 23.77 -13.74
C ALA A 405 -7.56 23.18 -14.18
N ALA A 406 -6.66 22.90 -13.23
CA ALA A 406 -5.43 22.17 -13.49
C ALA A 406 -5.70 20.74 -13.98
N ALA A 407 -6.61 19.99 -13.32
CA ALA A 407 -6.98 18.63 -13.73
C ALA A 407 -7.51 18.58 -15.18
N LEU A 408 -8.39 19.52 -15.55
CA LEU A 408 -8.91 19.63 -16.93
C LEU A 408 -7.82 20.01 -17.94
N LYS A 409 -6.86 20.86 -17.58
CA LYS A 409 -5.74 21.19 -18.46
C LYS A 409 -4.83 19.99 -18.70
N ILE A 410 -4.56 19.18 -17.67
CA ILE A 410 -3.77 17.94 -17.78
C ILE A 410 -4.52 16.92 -18.65
N GLY A 411 -5.80 16.67 -18.37
CA GLY A 411 -6.65 15.75 -19.15
C GLY A 411 -6.74 16.11 -20.63
N ARG A 412 -6.98 17.39 -20.95
CA ARG A 412 -7.04 17.88 -22.34
C ARG A 412 -5.68 17.84 -23.05
N ALA A 413 -4.58 18.10 -22.34
CA ALA A 413 -3.24 17.94 -22.91
C ALA A 413 -2.90 16.47 -23.25
N LEU A 414 -3.52 15.52 -22.55
CA LEU A 414 -3.48 14.09 -22.87
C LEU A 414 -4.51 13.66 -23.94
N GLY A 415 -5.27 14.60 -24.51
CA GLY A 415 -6.26 14.35 -25.57
C GLY A 415 -7.67 13.99 -25.08
N PHE A 416 -7.91 13.97 -23.77
CA PHE A 416 -9.22 13.61 -23.18
C PHE A 416 -10.11 14.82 -22.88
N GLY A 417 -11.42 14.62 -22.89
CA GLY A 417 -12.43 15.68 -22.72
C GLY A 417 -12.72 16.44 -24.03
N THR A 418 -13.60 17.43 -23.96
CA THR A 418 -13.95 18.23 -25.15
C THR A 418 -12.78 19.13 -25.59
N PRO A 419 -12.43 19.17 -26.89
CA PRO A 419 -11.47 20.14 -27.38
C PRO A 419 -12.04 21.56 -27.19
N PRO A 420 -11.19 22.57 -26.90
CA PRO A 420 -11.67 23.94 -26.73
C PRO A 420 -12.37 24.40 -28.01
N THR A 421 -13.66 24.75 -27.88
CA THR A 421 -14.53 25.18 -28.98
C THR A 421 -14.09 26.54 -29.53
N GLY A 422 -13.10 26.52 -30.43
CA GLY A 422 -12.48 27.72 -31.01
C GLY A 422 -11.89 27.52 -32.41
N ALA A 423 -12.25 26.45 -33.11
CA ALA A 423 -11.82 26.17 -34.49
C ALA A 423 -12.88 25.37 -35.28
N LEU A 424 -14.12 25.86 -35.32
CA LEU A 424 -15.12 25.29 -36.24
C LEU A 424 -14.80 25.70 -37.67
N ALA A 425 -14.73 24.70 -38.55
CA ALA A 425 -14.47 24.88 -39.97
C ALA A 425 -15.58 25.69 -40.66
N GLY A 426 -15.27 26.93 -41.05
CA GLY A 426 -16.09 27.74 -41.94
C GLY A 426 -15.72 27.48 -43.39
N GLY A 427 -16.40 26.56 -44.07
CA GLY A 427 -16.24 26.32 -45.50
C GLY A 427 -17.24 27.10 -46.34
N THR A 428 -16.77 27.88 -47.32
CA THR A 428 -17.50 28.31 -48.55
C THR A 428 -16.47 28.90 -49.56
N PRO A 429 -16.76 29.03 -50.87
CA PRO A 429 -15.83 28.53 -51.89
C PRO A 429 -15.11 29.61 -52.72
N LEU A 430 -14.25 29.12 -53.62
CA LEU A 430 -13.33 29.84 -54.53
C LEU A 430 -13.77 31.24 -55.01
N GLY A 431 -12.85 32.19 -54.88
CA GLY A 431 -12.78 33.43 -55.66
C GLY A 431 -11.33 33.89 -55.78
N SER A 432 -10.85 34.12 -57.00
CA SER A 432 -9.44 34.42 -57.29
C SER A 432 -9.07 35.89 -57.06
N GLN A 433 -7.89 36.16 -56.49
CA GLN A 433 -6.76 36.74 -57.23
C GLN A 433 -5.50 36.97 -56.37
N THR A 434 -4.38 36.94 -57.09
CA THR A 434 -2.98 37.28 -56.78
C THR A 434 -2.78 38.52 -55.91
N GLU A 435 -1.84 38.48 -54.95
CA GLU A 435 -0.64 39.36 -54.96
C GLU A 435 0.44 38.96 -53.94
N LEU A 436 1.68 39.37 -54.22
CA LEU A 436 2.87 39.02 -53.44
C LEU A 436 3.26 40.11 -52.44
N ALA A 437 3.62 39.73 -51.21
CA ALA A 437 4.51 40.52 -50.37
C ALA A 437 5.36 39.62 -49.46
N ARG A 438 6.67 39.56 -49.72
CA ARG A 438 7.67 39.04 -48.76
C ARG A 438 8.01 40.13 -47.76
N SER A 439 8.04 39.78 -46.47
CA SER A 439 8.88 40.48 -45.48
C SER A 439 9.38 39.49 -44.43
N GLU A 440 10.61 39.02 -44.62
CA GLU A 440 11.33 38.25 -43.61
C GLU A 440 11.86 39.22 -42.53
N GLN A 441 11.62 38.93 -41.26
CA GLN A 441 12.34 39.52 -40.14
C GLN A 441 12.86 38.39 -39.23
N PRO A 442 14.16 38.38 -38.87
CA PRO A 442 14.71 37.34 -38.02
C PRO A 442 14.35 37.58 -36.56
N LEU A 443 13.97 36.51 -35.85
CA LEU A 443 13.83 36.51 -34.39
C LEU A 443 15.22 36.56 -33.74
N GLU A 444 15.65 37.74 -33.32
CA GLU A 444 16.83 37.88 -32.45
C GLU A 444 16.60 37.18 -31.10
N GLN A 445 17.40 36.15 -30.84
CA GLN A 445 17.48 35.54 -29.53
C GLN A 445 18.15 36.51 -28.54
N GLN A 446 17.34 37.18 -27.73
CA GLN A 446 17.84 38.03 -26.64
C GLN A 446 18.56 37.17 -25.59
N GLN A 447 19.89 37.12 -25.68
CA GLN A 447 20.71 36.64 -24.58
C GLN A 447 20.58 37.64 -23.40
N PRO A 448 20.45 37.16 -22.14
CA PRO A 448 20.38 38.06 -21.00
C PRO A 448 21.68 38.86 -20.88
N PRO A 449 21.62 40.15 -20.50
CA PRO A 449 22.81 41.01 -20.46
C PRO A 449 23.91 40.42 -19.56
N PRO A 450 25.21 40.59 -19.89
CA PRO A 450 26.31 39.90 -19.22
C PRO A 450 26.34 40.00 -17.69
N GLN A 451 25.81 41.10 -17.13
CA GLN A 451 25.66 41.29 -15.68
C GLN A 451 24.68 40.29 -15.04
N GLN A 452 23.55 39.97 -15.68
CA GLN A 452 22.60 38.97 -15.15
C GLN A 452 23.21 37.56 -15.13
N GLN A 453 23.96 37.18 -16.17
CA GLN A 453 24.68 35.90 -16.21
C GLN A 453 25.76 35.80 -15.12
N GLN A 454 26.52 36.87 -14.88
CA GLN A 454 27.48 36.92 -13.76
C GLN A 454 26.77 36.78 -12.40
N GLN A 455 25.65 37.48 -12.20
CA GLN A 455 24.89 37.44 -10.95
C GLN A 455 24.30 36.05 -10.68
N GLN A 456 23.76 35.37 -11.70
CA GLN A 456 23.31 33.97 -11.61
C GLN A 456 24.46 33.01 -11.23
N GLN A 457 25.62 33.12 -11.88
CA GLN A 457 26.77 32.28 -11.50
C GLN A 457 27.24 32.55 -10.07
N GLN A 458 27.13 33.79 -9.58
CA GLN A 458 27.52 34.15 -8.22
C GLN A 458 26.55 33.54 -7.18
N GLN A 459 25.25 33.57 -7.45
CA GLN A 459 24.22 32.88 -6.64
C GLN A 459 24.41 31.36 -6.63
N GLN A 460 24.67 30.73 -7.80
CA GLN A 460 24.95 29.30 -7.87
C GLN A 460 26.19 28.89 -7.07
N ARG A 461 27.27 29.69 -7.12
CA ARG A 461 28.47 29.47 -6.29
C ARG A 461 28.17 29.59 -4.79
N GLN A 462 27.33 30.53 -4.36
CA GLN A 462 26.90 30.65 -2.97
C GLN A 462 26.06 29.46 -2.51
N GLN A 463 25.11 28.97 -3.32
CA GLN A 463 24.31 27.78 -3.00
C GLN A 463 25.18 26.53 -2.88
N GLN A 464 26.15 26.31 -3.78
CA GLN A 464 27.09 25.18 -3.66
C GLN A 464 27.95 25.27 -2.39
N GLN A 465 28.39 26.47 -1.98
CA GLN A 465 29.13 26.65 -0.73
C GLN A 465 28.29 26.33 0.50
N GLN A 466 27.01 26.73 0.53
CA GLN A 466 26.07 26.39 1.61
C GLN A 466 25.81 24.88 1.68
N GLN A 467 25.56 24.21 0.55
CA GLN A 467 25.39 22.75 0.52
C GLN A 467 26.62 22.01 1.04
N GLN A 468 27.84 22.41 0.65
CA GLN A 468 29.06 21.82 1.20
C GLN A 468 29.24 22.08 2.71
N GLN A 469 28.80 23.23 3.22
CA GLN A 469 28.84 23.50 4.67
C GLN A 469 27.86 22.58 5.42
N GLN A 470 26.63 22.41 4.92
CA GLN A 470 25.65 21.48 5.50
C GLN A 470 26.13 20.03 5.49
N GLN A 471 26.73 19.55 4.38
CA GLN A 471 27.30 18.20 4.32
C GLN A 471 28.45 18.01 5.32
N ARG A 472 29.34 19.00 5.46
CA ARG A 472 30.43 18.95 6.46
C ARG A 472 29.90 18.99 7.91
N GLN A 473 28.76 19.64 8.15
CA GLN A 473 28.12 19.64 9.46
C GLN A 473 27.51 18.27 9.78
N GLN A 474 26.72 17.70 8.86
CA GLN A 474 26.15 16.35 9.02
C GLN A 474 27.23 15.28 9.24
N GLN A 475 28.36 15.36 8.55
CA GLN A 475 29.49 14.45 8.77
C GLN A 475 30.10 14.58 10.17
N ARG A 476 30.13 15.79 10.75
CA ARG A 476 30.61 16.02 12.13
C ARG A 476 29.61 15.50 13.16
N GLU A 477 28.32 15.70 12.93
CA GLU A 477 27.25 15.18 13.79
C GLU A 477 27.29 13.64 13.81
N GLN A 478 27.40 12.98 12.66
CA GLN A 478 27.57 11.52 12.57
C GLN A 478 28.85 11.01 13.25
N GLN A 479 29.97 11.74 13.16
CA GLN A 479 31.20 11.39 13.89
C GLN A 479 31.02 11.51 15.41
N GLN A 480 30.31 12.53 15.89
CA GLN A 480 30.01 12.69 17.32
C GLN A 480 29.05 11.61 17.83
N GLU A 481 28.01 11.26 17.09
CA GLU A 481 27.11 10.15 17.44
C GLU A 481 27.87 8.82 17.50
N HIS A 482 28.75 8.54 16.53
CA HIS A 482 29.56 7.33 16.54
C HIS A 482 30.53 7.28 17.72
N GLN A 483 31.15 8.42 18.08
CA GLN A 483 32.04 8.51 19.24
C GLN A 483 31.28 8.29 20.56
N GLN A 484 30.09 8.89 20.72
CA GLN A 484 29.22 8.64 21.89
C GLN A 484 28.77 7.18 21.99
N GLN A 485 28.48 6.52 20.87
CA GLN A 485 28.16 5.08 20.87
C GLN A 485 29.35 4.21 21.29
N GLN A 486 30.58 4.54 20.87
CA GLN A 486 31.78 3.85 21.34
C GLN A 486 32.00 4.05 22.85
N GLU A 487 31.87 5.28 23.35
CA GLU A 487 31.99 5.58 24.79
C GLU A 487 30.92 4.84 25.62
N GLN A 488 29.67 4.77 25.15
CA GLN A 488 28.62 3.99 25.81
C GLN A 488 28.90 2.49 25.81
N GLN A 489 29.41 1.92 24.72
CA GLN A 489 29.82 0.51 24.68
C GLN A 489 30.97 0.22 25.64
N GLN A 490 31.95 1.12 25.73
CA GLN A 490 33.08 0.96 26.65
C GLN A 490 32.64 1.04 28.12
N GLN A 491 31.75 1.98 28.47
CA GLN A 491 31.15 2.04 29.80
C GLN A 491 30.34 0.78 30.15
N GLN A 492 29.59 0.21 29.19
CA GLN A 492 28.89 -1.06 29.40
C GLN A 492 29.86 -2.24 29.63
N GLN A 493 30.98 -2.29 28.88
CA GLN A 493 32.02 -3.31 29.10
C GLN A 493 32.68 -3.17 30.48
N ASP A 494 32.99 -1.96 30.93
CA ASP A 494 33.56 -1.70 32.26
C ASP A 494 32.60 -2.11 33.39
N VAL A 495 31.29 -1.86 33.23
CA VAL A 495 30.25 -2.30 34.20
C VAL A 495 30.15 -3.82 34.24
N VAL A 496 30.20 -4.50 33.09
CA VAL A 496 30.21 -5.97 33.02
C VAL A 496 31.48 -6.53 33.67
N GLN A 497 32.67 -5.98 33.39
CA GLN A 497 33.92 -6.44 33.98
C GLN A 497 33.93 -6.29 35.51
N LYS A 498 33.51 -5.14 36.05
CA LYS A 498 33.40 -4.93 37.50
C LYS A 498 32.46 -5.93 38.15
N LYS A 499 31.29 -6.16 37.55
CA LYS A 499 30.30 -7.10 38.08
C LYS A 499 30.80 -8.56 38.03
N THR A 500 31.57 -8.93 37.01
CA THR A 500 32.24 -10.24 36.95
C THR A 500 33.30 -10.38 38.04
N HIS A 501 34.10 -9.34 38.31
CA HIS A 501 35.10 -9.35 39.39
C HIS A 501 34.44 -9.47 40.77
N GLU A 502 33.37 -8.70 41.04
CA GLU A 502 32.58 -8.81 42.28
C GLU A 502 32.02 -10.23 42.49
N LEU A 503 31.54 -10.87 41.42
CA LEU A 503 31.04 -12.26 41.47
C LEU A 503 32.15 -13.30 41.68
N GLN A 504 33.36 -13.07 41.18
CA GLN A 504 34.52 -13.93 41.44
C GLN A 504 34.99 -13.80 42.90
N GLU A 505 35.09 -12.58 43.42
CA GLU A 505 35.50 -12.32 44.80
C GLU A 505 34.48 -12.92 45.81
N GLN A 506 33.18 -12.84 45.52
CA GLN A 506 32.12 -13.50 46.31
C GLN A 506 32.14 -15.04 46.25
N ALA A 507 32.70 -15.62 45.19
CA ALA A 507 32.89 -17.06 45.07
C ALA A 507 34.12 -17.53 45.88
N GLU A 508 35.21 -16.76 45.88
CA GLU A 508 36.42 -17.04 46.67
C GLU A 508 36.18 -16.89 48.18
N THR A 509 35.30 -15.97 48.62
CA THR A 509 34.88 -15.85 50.03
C THR A 509 33.84 -16.90 50.46
N GLY A 510 33.50 -17.87 49.59
CA GLY A 510 32.69 -19.04 49.94
C GLY A 510 31.21 -18.76 50.23
N THR A 511 30.66 -17.64 49.75
CA THR A 511 29.30 -17.19 50.11
C THR A 511 28.19 -17.71 49.16
N ILE A 512 28.56 -18.34 48.03
CA ILE A 512 27.63 -18.91 47.03
C ILE A 512 28.18 -20.27 46.55
N PRO A 513 27.34 -21.33 46.37
CA PRO A 513 27.81 -22.63 45.89
C PRO A 513 28.31 -22.59 44.43
N VAL A 514 29.36 -23.39 44.17
CA VAL A 514 30.24 -23.37 42.97
C VAL A 514 29.54 -23.52 41.61
N ALA A 515 28.29 -24.00 41.56
CA ALA A 515 27.53 -24.20 40.32
C ALA A 515 27.22 -22.91 39.53
N ALA A 516 27.43 -21.72 40.10
CA ALA A 516 27.26 -20.44 39.39
C ALA A 516 28.49 -20.03 38.53
N ALA A 517 29.66 -20.63 38.75
CA ALA A 517 30.91 -20.18 38.13
C ALA A 517 31.04 -20.53 36.63
N GLU A 518 30.45 -21.64 36.17
CA GLU A 518 30.61 -22.11 34.78
C GLU A 518 29.82 -21.28 33.75
N LEU A 519 28.81 -20.52 34.17
CA LEU A 519 28.05 -19.63 33.28
C LEU A 519 28.79 -18.33 32.94
N GLY A 520 29.84 -17.97 33.70
CA GLY A 520 30.61 -16.73 33.49
C GLY A 520 31.62 -16.78 32.34
N GLN A 521 32.02 -17.97 31.87
CA GLN A 521 33.09 -18.12 30.87
C GLN A 521 32.59 -18.20 29.41
N GLN A 522 31.30 -18.39 29.17
CA GLN A 522 30.74 -18.58 27.82
C GLN A 522 30.34 -17.29 27.07
N GLN A 523 30.74 -16.10 27.55
CA GLN A 523 30.41 -14.80 26.91
C GLN A 523 31.62 -13.97 26.47
N GLN A 524 32.79 -14.61 26.26
CA GLN A 524 33.97 -13.98 25.64
C GLN A 524 34.33 -14.61 24.28
N GLU A 525 33.38 -14.62 23.34
CA GLU A 525 33.70 -14.73 21.90
C GLU A 525 33.24 -13.45 21.18
N GLN A 526 34.20 -12.62 20.78
CA GLN A 526 33.95 -11.49 19.87
C GLN A 526 33.76 -12.00 18.43
N PRO A 527 32.78 -11.50 17.66
CA PRO A 527 32.64 -11.86 16.25
C PRO A 527 33.70 -11.12 15.40
N GLN A 528 34.75 -11.82 14.97
CA GLN A 528 35.58 -11.35 13.85
C GLN A 528 34.90 -11.64 12.49
N PRO A 529 35.05 -10.74 11.49
CA PRO A 529 34.46 -10.94 10.17
C PRO A 529 35.25 -11.97 9.35
N GLN A 530 34.77 -13.22 9.28
CA GLN A 530 35.43 -14.26 8.48
C GLN A 530 35.08 -14.15 6.98
N GLN A 531 36.10 -13.91 6.16
CA GLN A 531 36.08 -14.22 4.74
C GLN A 531 36.27 -15.72 4.53
N THR A 532 35.23 -16.46 4.13
CA THR A 532 35.33 -17.92 3.97
C THR A 532 35.79 -18.33 2.57
N VAL A 533 37.09 -18.57 2.41
CA VAL A 533 37.65 -19.26 1.23
C VAL A 533 37.35 -20.76 1.33
N ARG A 534 36.71 -21.34 0.30
CA ARG A 534 36.47 -22.79 0.20
C ARG A 534 37.79 -23.58 0.14
N ARG A 535 37.99 -24.52 1.07
CA ARG A 535 38.77 -25.74 0.81
C ARG A 535 38.12 -26.98 1.41
N THR A 536 37.86 -27.94 0.55
CA THR A 536 37.45 -29.32 0.85
C THR A 536 38.62 -30.15 1.37
N PHE A 537 38.42 -30.94 2.42
CA PHE A 537 39.00 -32.29 2.55
C PHE A 537 38.21 -33.07 3.60
N GLY A 538 37.98 -34.36 3.39
CA GLY A 538 37.25 -35.22 4.33
C GLY A 538 38.05 -36.45 4.72
N ARG A 539 37.65 -37.12 5.81
CA ARG A 539 37.96 -38.55 6.03
C ARG A 539 36.95 -39.22 6.98
N ARG A 540 36.86 -40.53 6.82
CA ARG A 540 35.96 -41.49 7.49
C ARG A 540 36.35 -41.71 8.97
N LEU A 541 35.41 -42.21 9.78
CA LEU A 541 35.35 -43.62 10.25
C LEU A 541 34.10 -43.92 11.13
N ASN A 542 33.49 -45.09 10.91
CA ASN A 542 33.01 -46.15 11.85
C ASN A 542 32.94 -45.81 13.37
N ASN A 543 32.07 -46.34 14.23
CA ASN A 543 30.97 -47.36 14.23
C ASN A 543 30.10 -47.12 15.52
N GLY A 544 29.01 -47.83 15.88
CA GLY A 544 28.26 -48.98 15.33
C GLY A 544 27.27 -49.57 16.39
N SER A 545 26.60 -50.70 16.10
CA SER A 545 25.61 -51.44 16.95
C SER A 545 24.26 -50.73 17.26
N GLY A 546 23.09 -51.40 17.38
CA GLY A 546 22.75 -52.77 16.95
C GLY A 546 21.47 -53.39 17.55
N LEU A 547 20.34 -53.39 16.78
CA LEU A 547 19.19 -54.34 16.83
C LEU A 547 18.37 -54.47 18.15
N PRO A 548 17.21 -55.20 18.19
CA PRO A 548 16.41 -55.80 17.09
C PRO A 548 14.91 -55.41 17.03
N THR A 549 14.30 -55.91 15.95
CA THR A 549 12.88 -56.01 15.55
C THR A 549 11.82 -56.42 16.59
N ALA A 550 10.59 -55.93 16.38
CA ALA A 550 9.37 -56.74 16.52
C ALA A 550 8.40 -56.41 15.36
N ALA A 551 7.73 -57.44 14.82
CA ALA A 551 6.79 -57.31 13.69
C ALA A 551 5.36 -57.63 14.14
N LEU A 552 4.37 -57.00 13.52
CA LEU A 552 2.96 -57.40 13.62
C LEU A 552 2.26 -57.14 12.27
N GLN A 553 1.61 -58.19 11.76
CA GLN A 553 0.79 -58.18 10.54
C GLN A 553 -0.69 -57.96 10.87
N SER A 554 -1.53 -57.95 9.82
CA SER A 554 -2.97 -57.64 9.79
C SER A 554 -3.29 -56.14 9.91
N GLY A 555 -4.24 -55.58 9.17
CA GLY A 555 -5.10 -56.17 8.14
C GLY A 555 -6.47 -55.51 8.13
N GLY A 556 -6.95 -55.06 6.98
CA GLY A 556 -8.28 -54.43 6.87
C GLY A 556 -8.32 -53.33 5.82
N ALA A 557 -8.92 -53.63 4.67
CA ALA A 557 -9.21 -52.63 3.65
C ALA A 557 -10.56 -51.97 3.92
N ALA A 558 -10.64 -50.65 3.75
CA ALA A 558 -11.88 -49.92 3.60
C ALA A 558 -11.65 -48.72 2.66
N GLY A 559 -12.00 -48.89 1.39
CA GLY A 559 -11.98 -47.78 0.43
C GLY A 559 -13.24 -46.93 0.58
N HIS A 560 -13.08 -45.63 0.86
CA HIS A 560 -14.17 -44.67 0.74
C HIS A 560 -13.97 -43.80 -0.49
N VAL A 561 -14.90 -43.94 -1.43
CA VAL A 561 -15.01 -43.10 -2.63
C VAL A 561 -15.54 -41.73 -2.23
N LEU A 562 -14.75 -40.68 -2.45
CA LEU A 562 -15.20 -39.30 -2.35
C LEU A 562 -15.91 -38.91 -3.65
N HIS A 563 -17.21 -38.63 -3.56
CA HIS A 563 -18.02 -38.20 -4.68
C HIS A 563 -17.85 -36.69 -4.88
N CYS A 564 -17.27 -36.26 -6.00
CA CYS A 564 -17.36 -34.87 -6.43
C CYS A 564 -18.82 -34.52 -6.74
N LEU A 565 -19.34 -33.46 -6.11
CA LEU A 565 -20.53 -32.76 -6.57
C LEU A 565 -20.09 -31.45 -7.22
N SER A 566 -20.00 -31.49 -8.55
CA SER A 566 -20.06 -30.29 -9.37
C SER A 566 -21.51 -29.82 -9.43
N CYS A 567 -21.78 -28.58 -9.05
CA CYS A 567 -23.00 -27.89 -9.41
C CYS A 567 -22.64 -26.63 -10.20
N THR A 568 -23.26 -26.54 -11.38
CA THR A 568 -23.27 -25.45 -12.36
C THR A 568 -23.73 -24.11 -11.77
#